data_AF-A2EWF7-F1
#
_entry.id   AF-A2EWF7-F1
#
_cell.length_a   1.000
_cell.length_b   1.000
_cell.length_c   1.000
_cell.angle_alpha   90.00
_cell.angle_beta   90.00
_cell.angle_gamma   90.00
#
_symmetry.space_group_name_H-M   'P 1'
#
loop_
_entity.id
_entity.type
_entity.pdbx_description
1 polymer ?
#
loop_
_entity_poly.entity_id
_entity_poly.type
_entity_poly.pdbx_seq_one_letter_code
_entity_poly.pdbx_strand_id
1 'polypeptide(L)'
;MRVQILAPLNETITLKTESKATILSAKRTISKITMIPVEYLEIYLNSTKLNDEDIIDEISSDQSTPFICSIFDTMPNEDNSEVEVPADIDNRIQQLVCLGFTTQTAAWTLRKFKYDIAKALNYITSNPTQAKPVKHNFRTLNITEPEETDIQYDDLKKEHPFLFEPIPSDSHINDYIKILNETLPKDISLDVSALVKAFIENDYNVFSLAHQFPQFRVGYLEYVLYWVVRTVTERISSQNSWSMAENRFILEMSALGHNFREIDAVLFVEGRNKSEDHRNTMRRTMKRTWILPRFLEQFPSCANNPPGYTDEGIPSYLPPLMPQVVKKPKVQDEDKIIEEVLQNKEYIPYIKKEMAKIAQKLMSEQKEPKLSANEEDDQQALYLTDEPPQKFDERHSRSNWPTDEDQLLLNKYSEAKGLKGNRWEYIRKFLPSRSEKSIYSHYRILKYEIKCNKRPELTVPPNIADEIFRESTYTEDQKSFSELTEMIDIIEAIQVYYELNGNWILISRRMPQFKGGYIAYILYYVCTSLKKTRRTKTWSMQELRFLLEKRVDGLPVQEISDLLANKSPKQVDTKRTQIYTTIRTSPYLKQFAAFFQKCDKEGATYDDNGIPSYLGPMIERFKSEIRVIE
;
A
#
# COMPACT_ATOMS: atom_id res chain seq x y z
N MET A 1 -4.06 28.50 -20.21
CA MET A 1 -3.80 29.43 -19.08
C MET A 1 -2.37 29.26 -18.58
N ARG A 2 -1.56 30.33 -18.48
CA ARG A 2 -0.27 30.30 -17.77
C ARG A 2 -0.48 30.74 -16.33
N VAL A 3 0.01 29.97 -15.37
CA VAL A 3 -0.12 30.27 -13.94
C VAL A 3 1.25 30.28 -13.29
N GLN A 4 1.64 31.40 -12.71
CA GLN A 4 2.83 31.55 -11.88
C GLN A 4 2.46 31.24 -10.43
N ILE A 5 2.96 30.11 -9.92
CA ILE A 5 2.79 29.71 -8.53
C ILE A 5 3.88 30.40 -7.70
N LEU A 6 3.47 31.14 -6.67
CA LEU A 6 4.40 31.82 -5.77
C LEU A 6 5.10 30.83 -4.82
N ALA A 7 5.84 31.35 -3.84
CA ALA A 7 6.48 30.56 -2.81
C ALA A 7 5.46 29.62 -2.11
N PRO A 8 5.88 28.42 -1.66
CA PRO A 8 7.26 27.91 -1.66
C PRO A 8 7.76 27.37 -3.02
N LEU A 9 6.88 27.16 -4.01
CA LEU A 9 7.28 26.47 -5.25
C LEU A 9 8.01 27.40 -6.23
N ASN A 10 7.56 28.66 -6.40
CA ASN A 10 8.16 29.63 -7.33
C ASN A 10 8.29 29.13 -8.78
N GLU A 11 7.29 28.40 -9.28
CA GLU A 11 7.28 27.80 -10.61
C GLU A 11 6.18 28.39 -11.51
N THR A 12 6.38 28.41 -12.83
CA THR A 12 5.33 28.76 -13.79
C THR A 12 4.84 27.51 -14.51
N ILE A 13 3.56 27.19 -14.37
CA ILE A 13 2.92 26.06 -15.02
C ILE A 13 1.97 26.52 -16.13
N THR A 14 1.85 25.70 -17.18
CA THR A 14 0.88 25.94 -18.26
C THR A 14 -0.26 24.94 -18.16
N LEU A 15 -1.45 25.43 -17.83
CA LEU A 15 -2.67 24.65 -17.74
C LEU A 15 -3.38 24.64 -19.10
N LYS A 16 -3.66 23.44 -19.60
CA LYS A 16 -4.61 23.24 -20.73
C LYS A 16 -6.02 23.32 -20.14
N THR A 17 -6.72 24.43 -20.41
CA THR A 17 -8.07 24.70 -19.91
C THR A 17 -9.07 24.55 -21.05
N GLU A 18 -10.25 23.97 -20.77
CA GLU A 18 -11.38 23.93 -21.70
C GLU A 18 -12.06 25.30 -21.79
N SER A 19 -12.84 25.55 -22.85
CA SER A 19 -13.38 26.88 -23.20
C SER A 19 -14.46 27.45 -22.24
N LYS A 20 -14.66 26.77 -21.10
CA LYS A 20 -15.57 27.14 -20.01
C LYS A 20 -15.00 26.75 -18.65
N ALA A 21 -13.70 26.54 -18.57
CA ALA A 21 -13.06 26.18 -17.32
C ALA A 21 -13.17 27.35 -16.34
N THR A 22 -13.70 27.07 -15.15
CA THR A 22 -13.74 28.04 -14.06
C THR A 22 -12.42 28.09 -13.30
N ILE A 23 -12.22 29.12 -12.50
CA ILE A 23 -11.08 29.24 -11.59
C ILE A 23 -11.00 28.05 -10.62
N LEU A 24 -12.13 27.54 -10.11
CA LEU A 24 -12.14 26.33 -9.29
C LEU A 24 -11.58 25.10 -10.03
N SER A 25 -11.89 24.97 -11.33
CA SER A 25 -11.34 23.88 -12.15
C SER A 25 -9.83 24.01 -12.33
N ALA A 26 -9.33 25.23 -12.52
CA ALA A 26 -7.90 25.51 -12.53
C ALA A 26 -7.24 25.16 -11.19
N LYS A 27 -7.79 25.64 -10.06
CA LYS A 27 -7.27 25.32 -8.71
C LYS A 27 -7.21 23.81 -8.46
N ARG A 28 -8.25 23.06 -8.84
CA ARG A 28 -8.26 21.58 -8.77
C ARG A 28 -7.15 20.94 -9.60
N THR A 29 -6.81 21.53 -10.74
CA THR A 29 -5.73 21.04 -11.59
C THR A 29 -4.36 21.35 -10.99
N ILE A 30 -4.18 22.57 -10.46
CA ILE A 30 -2.97 22.98 -9.73
C ILE A 30 -2.76 22.06 -8.53
N SER A 31 -3.80 21.87 -7.71
CA SER A 31 -3.80 21.00 -6.54
C SER A 31 -3.35 19.57 -6.86
N LYS A 32 -3.77 19.01 -8.01
CA LYS A 32 -3.31 17.68 -8.46
C LYS A 32 -1.84 17.63 -8.84
N ILE A 33 -1.29 18.73 -9.36
CA ILE A 33 0.11 18.82 -9.79
C ILE A 33 1.01 19.05 -8.57
N THR A 34 0.63 19.97 -7.70
CA THR A 34 1.44 20.42 -6.55
C THR A 34 1.19 19.64 -5.28
N MET A 35 0.11 18.85 -5.22
CA MET A 35 -0.41 18.18 -4.02
C MET A 35 -0.87 19.13 -2.90
N ILE A 36 -1.01 20.43 -3.19
CA ILE A 36 -1.54 21.44 -2.24
C ILE A 36 -3.07 21.38 -2.28
N PRO A 37 -3.80 21.34 -1.14
CA PRO A 37 -5.27 21.29 -1.16
C PRO A 37 -5.87 22.54 -1.82
N VAL A 38 -7.01 22.38 -2.49
CA VAL A 38 -7.65 23.42 -3.32
C VAL A 38 -7.98 24.67 -2.51
N GLU A 39 -8.29 24.49 -1.23
CA GLU A 39 -8.72 25.50 -0.28
C GLU A 39 -7.57 26.46 0.11
N TYR A 40 -6.32 26.07 -0.12
CA TYR A 40 -5.12 26.88 0.14
C TYR A 40 -4.64 27.65 -1.09
N LEU A 41 -5.34 27.51 -2.22
CA LEU A 41 -4.96 28.12 -3.49
C LEU A 41 -5.87 29.31 -3.78
N GLU A 42 -5.27 30.46 -4.03
CA GLU A 42 -5.97 31.62 -4.60
C GLU A 42 -5.33 32.03 -5.91
N ILE A 43 -6.15 32.40 -6.88
CA ILE A 43 -5.70 32.81 -8.21
C ILE A 43 -6.03 34.29 -8.39
N TYR A 44 -5.02 35.04 -8.80
CA TYR A 44 -5.05 36.47 -9.04
C TYR A 44 -4.76 36.75 -10.52
N LEU A 45 -5.39 37.79 -11.07
CA LEU A 45 -5.00 38.39 -12.34
C LEU A 45 -4.88 39.91 -12.14
N ASN A 46 -3.73 40.49 -12.51
CA ASN A 46 -3.44 41.92 -12.31
C ASN A 46 -3.74 42.40 -10.88
N SER A 47 -3.32 41.62 -9.88
CA SER A 47 -3.55 41.86 -8.44
C SER A 47 -5.02 41.76 -7.97
N THR A 48 -5.96 41.42 -8.85
CA THR A 48 -7.35 41.16 -8.47
C THR A 48 -7.55 39.66 -8.19
N LYS A 49 -8.05 39.32 -7.00
CA LYS A 49 -8.44 37.95 -6.65
C LYS A 49 -9.65 37.54 -7.48
N LEU A 50 -9.58 36.36 -8.11
CA LEU A 50 -10.67 35.81 -8.90
C LEU A 50 -11.54 34.87 -8.05
N ASN A 51 -12.85 34.89 -8.29
CA ASN A 51 -13.82 33.99 -7.66
C ASN A 51 -13.77 32.62 -8.30
N ASP A 52 -14.17 31.59 -7.54
CA ASP A 52 -14.13 30.19 -7.98
C ASP A 52 -15.06 29.91 -9.18
N GLU A 53 -16.10 30.72 -9.35
CA GLU A 53 -17.08 30.68 -10.43
C GLU A 53 -16.65 31.42 -11.70
N ASP A 54 -15.63 32.29 -11.63
CA ASP A 54 -15.23 33.10 -12.78
C ASP A 54 -14.71 32.20 -13.92
N ILE A 55 -15.13 32.49 -15.16
CA ILE A 55 -14.78 31.71 -16.35
C ILE A 55 -13.48 32.26 -16.96
N ILE A 56 -12.45 31.41 -17.07
CA ILE A 56 -11.09 31.82 -17.46
C ILE A 56 -11.05 32.53 -18.82
N ASP A 57 -11.83 32.06 -19.79
CA ASP A 57 -11.88 32.60 -21.15
C ASP A 57 -12.49 34.02 -21.19
N GLU A 58 -13.35 34.39 -20.25
CA GLU A 58 -13.96 35.72 -20.18
C GLU A 58 -13.01 36.75 -19.54
N ILE A 59 -12.09 36.28 -18.70
CA ILE A 59 -11.17 37.11 -17.91
C ILE A 59 -9.87 37.39 -18.71
N SER A 60 -9.43 36.45 -19.56
CA SER A 60 -8.14 36.51 -20.26
C SER A 60 -8.27 36.98 -21.71
N SER A 61 -8.65 38.24 -21.94
CA SER A 61 -8.67 38.82 -23.29
C SER A 61 -7.27 39.04 -23.87
N ASP A 62 -6.25 39.16 -23.02
CA ASP A 62 -4.85 39.27 -23.39
C ASP A 62 -4.10 38.00 -22.93
N GLN A 63 -3.52 37.26 -23.88
CA GLN A 63 -2.81 35.99 -23.59
C GLN A 63 -1.44 36.19 -22.92
N SER A 64 -0.99 37.44 -22.76
CA SER A 64 0.37 37.75 -22.33
C SER A 64 0.58 37.71 -20.81
N THR A 65 -0.41 38.09 -20.01
CA THR A 65 -0.29 38.17 -18.56
C THR A 65 -0.55 36.81 -17.89
N PRO A 66 0.43 36.24 -17.15
CA PRO A 66 0.18 35.01 -16.40
C PRO A 66 -0.73 35.29 -15.21
N PHE A 67 -1.58 34.33 -14.89
CA PHE A 67 -2.30 34.32 -13.61
C PHE A 67 -1.30 34.05 -12.49
N ILE A 68 -1.51 34.63 -11.32
CA ILE A 68 -0.65 34.42 -10.15
C ILE A 68 -1.41 33.53 -9.18
N CYS A 69 -0.85 32.39 -8.80
CA CYS A 69 -1.41 31.51 -7.77
C CYS A 69 -0.62 31.70 -6.47
N SER A 70 -1.28 32.23 -5.45
CA SER A 70 -0.74 32.33 -4.10
C SER A 70 -1.14 31.11 -3.28
N ILE A 71 -0.20 30.61 -2.46
CA ILE A 71 -0.41 29.52 -1.51
C ILE A 71 -0.43 30.15 -0.12
N PHE A 72 -1.47 29.87 0.67
CA PHE A 72 -1.52 30.34 2.06
C PHE A 72 -0.96 29.27 3.00
N ASP A 73 -0.26 29.71 4.05
CA ASP A 73 0.26 28.82 5.09
C ASP A 73 -0.84 28.40 6.08
N THR A 74 -1.92 29.17 6.17
CA THR A 74 -3.09 28.91 7.00
C THR A 74 -4.35 29.16 6.19
N MET A 75 -5.39 28.33 6.35
CA MET A 75 -6.67 28.56 5.67
C MET A 75 -7.09 30.04 5.85
N PRO A 76 -7.40 30.76 4.76
CA PRO A 76 -7.89 32.13 4.89
C PRO A 76 -9.12 32.08 5.79
N ASN A 77 -9.04 32.72 6.96
CA ASN A 77 -10.16 32.90 7.86
C ASN A 77 -11.20 33.72 7.10
N GLU A 78 -12.12 33.04 6.39
CA GLU A 78 -13.37 33.63 5.95
C GLU A 78 -14.08 34.09 7.21
N ASP A 79 -13.95 35.38 7.52
CA ASP A 79 -14.66 36.15 8.54
C ASP A 79 -15.41 35.25 9.53
N ASN A 80 -14.64 34.47 10.30
CA ASN A 80 -15.13 33.62 11.36
C ASN A 80 -15.46 34.58 12.50
N SER A 81 -16.52 35.37 12.34
CA SER A 81 -17.37 35.63 13.49
C SER A 81 -17.69 34.25 14.02
N GLU A 82 -17.07 33.83 15.13
CA GLU A 82 -17.31 32.54 15.78
C GLU A 82 -18.82 32.40 15.92
N VAL A 83 -19.44 31.69 14.98
CA VAL A 83 -20.84 31.31 15.12
C VAL A 83 -20.78 30.20 16.12
N GLU A 84 -21.06 30.52 17.38
CA GLU A 84 -21.18 29.54 18.45
C GLU A 84 -21.99 28.36 17.94
N VAL A 85 -21.37 27.18 17.94
CA VAL A 85 -22.03 25.96 17.52
C VAL A 85 -23.19 25.73 18.49
N PRO A 86 -24.45 25.68 18.02
CA PRO A 86 -25.59 25.46 18.90
C PRO A 86 -25.43 24.15 19.65
N ALA A 87 -25.73 24.14 20.96
CA ALA A 87 -25.65 22.94 21.79
C ALA A 87 -26.55 21.80 21.29
N ASP A 88 -27.52 22.09 20.41
CA ASP A 88 -28.43 21.13 19.80
C ASP A 88 -28.03 20.69 18.38
N ILE A 89 -26.78 20.89 17.95
CA ILE A 89 -26.33 20.59 16.58
C ILE A 89 -26.65 19.15 16.14
N ASP A 90 -26.48 18.17 17.02
CA ASP A 90 -26.76 16.76 16.72
C ASP A 90 -28.25 16.53 16.42
N ASN A 91 -29.14 17.21 17.16
CA ASN A 91 -30.58 17.18 16.88
C ASN A 91 -30.91 17.80 15.53
N ARG A 92 -30.22 18.88 15.14
CA ARG A 92 -30.41 19.53 13.83
C ARG A 92 -29.94 18.64 12.68
N ILE A 93 -28.81 17.95 12.85
CA ILE A 93 -28.29 16.98 11.89
C ILE A 93 -29.28 15.81 11.77
N GLN A 94 -29.74 15.25 12.89
CA GLN A 94 -30.71 14.16 12.91
C GLN A 94 -32.05 14.53 12.26
N GLN A 95 -32.52 15.78 12.42
CA GLN A 95 -33.72 16.25 11.73
C GLN A 95 -33.58 16.16 10.20
N LEU A 96 -32.44 16.55 9.63
CA LEU A 96 -32.19 16.43 8.20
C LEU A 96 -31.96 14.97 7.77
N VAL A 97 -31.32 14.14 8.61
CA VAL A 97 -31.12 12.72 8.34
C VAL A 97 -32.45 11.96 8.29
N CYS A 98 -33.37 12.25 9.21
CA CYS A 98 -34.74 11.71 9.21
C CYS A 98 -35.54 12.09 7.96
N LEU A 99 -35.16 13.17 7.26
CA LEU A 99 -35.74 13.58 5.98
C LEU A 99 -35.10 12.87 4.77
N GLY A 100 -34.18 11.93 5.01
CA GLY A 100 -33.54 11.09 4.00
C GLY A 100 -32.22 11.63 3.45
N PHE A 101 -31.64 12.65 4.09
CA PHE A 101 -30.33 13.18 3.73
C PHE A 101 -29.20 12.44 4.46
N THR A 102 -28.04 12.29 3.83
CA THR A 102 -26.86 11.72 4.50
C THR A 102 -26.36 12.67 5.60
N THR A 103 -25.81 12.13 6.69
CA THR A 103 -25.20 12.89 7.79
C THR A 103 -24.20 13.95 7.30
N GLN A 104 -23.36 13.61 6.32
CA GLN A 104 -22.37 14.54 5.74
C GLN A 104 -23.03 15.74 5.04
N THR A 105 -24.05 15.51 4.21
CA THR A 105 -24.81 16.56 3.53
C THR A 105 -25.56 17.44 4.55
N ALA A 106 -26.14 16.85 5.60
CA ALA A 106 -26.82 17.55 6.67
C ALA A 106 -25.86 18.48 7.45
N ALA A 107 -24.73 17.95 7.91
CA ALA A 107 -23.74 18.70 8.68
C ALA A 107 -23.09 19.83 7.88
N TRP A 108 -22.69 19.57 6.63
CA TRP A 108 -22.10 20.58 5.76
C TRP A 108 -23.08 21.71 5.45
N THR A 109 -24.34 21.37 5.13
CA THR A 109 -25.35 22.37 4.81
C THR A 109 -25.71 23.21 6.03
N LEU A 110 -25.84 22.61 7.21
CA LEU A 110 -26.07 23.37 8.45
C LEU A 110 -24.93 24.35 8.71
N ARG A 111 -23.67 23.92 8.58
CA ARG A 111 -22.51 24.81 8.74
C ARG A 111 -22.53 25.97 7.74
N LYS A 112 -22.85 25.68 6.47
CA LYS A 112 -22.96 26.69 5.40
C LYS A 112 -23.99 27.78 5.70
N PHE A 113 -25.09 27.45 6.37
CA PHE A 113 -26.16 28.39 6.70
C PHE A 113 -26.16 28.80 8.18
N LYS A 114 -25.00 28.82 8.84
CA LYS A 114 -24.85 29.24 10.24
C LYS A 114 -25.84 28.52 11.18
N TYR A 115 -26.00 27.22 10.93
CA TYR A 115 -26.87 26.29 11.66
C TYR A 115 -28.38 26.58 11.58
N ASP A 116 -28.82 27.44 10.66
CA ASP A 116 -30.24 27.69 10.36
C ASP A 116 -30.84 26.51 9.58
N ILE A 117 -31.66 25.69 10.27
CA ILE A 117 -32.29 24.49 9.71
C ILE A 117 -33.20 24.83 8.54
N ALA A 118 -33.95 25.94 8.61
CA ALA A 118 -34.90 26.31 7.58
C ALA A 118 -34.17 26.66 6.27
N LYS A 119 -33.06 27.40 6.36
CA LYS A 119 -32.21 27.72 5.20
C LYS A 119 -31.50 26.48 4.67
N ALA A 120 -30.98 25.62 5.55
CA ALA A 120 -30.34 24.38 5.16
C ALA A 120 -31.32 23.44 4.42
N LEU A 121 -32.52 23.28 4.96
CA LEU A 121 -33.57 22.47 4.34
C LEU A 121 -33.97 23.04 2.97
N ASN A 122 -34.23 24.34 2.88
CA ASN A 122 -34.61 25.00 1.62
C ASN A 122 -33.53 24.86 0.54
N TYR A 123 -32.26 24.93 0.93
CA TYR A 123 -31.13 24.74 0.01
C TYR A 123 -31.06 23.30 -0.53
N ILE A 124 -31.21 22.31 0.34
CA ILE A 124 -31.10 20.89 -0.05
C ILE A 124 -32.30 20.48 -0.91
N THR A 125 -33.51 20.93 -0.57
CA THR A 125 -34.72 20.63 -1.35
C THR A 125 -34.72 21.32 -2.71
N SER A 126 -34.15 22.53 -2.81
CA SER A 126 -34.07 23.29 -4.07
C SER A 126 -32.95 22.81 -5.00
N ASN A 127 -31.97 22.04 -4.51
CA ASN A 127 -30.82 21.55 -5.29
C ASN A 127 -30.66 20.01 -5.22
N PRO A 128 -31.64 19.23 -5.74
CA PRO A 128 -31.68 17.77 -5.58
C PRO A 128 -30.52 17.03 -6.28
N THR A 129 -29.81 17.67 -7.21
CA THR A 129 -28.61 17.10 -7.84
C THR A 129 -27.46 16.86 -6.87
N GLN A 130 -27.46 17.48 -5.69
CA GLN A 130 -26.46 17.26 -4.64
C GLN A 130 -26.91 16.29 -3.55
N ALA A 131 -28.18 15.86 -3.53
CA ALA A 131 -28.73 14.99 -2.49
C ALA A 131 -29.40 13.76 -3.13
N LYS A 132 -28.72 12.61 -3.15
CA LYS A 132 -29.36 11.33 -3.51
C LYS A 132 -30.02 10.73 -2.26
N PRO A 133 -31.36 10.63 -2.20
CA PRO A 133 -32.03 9.92 -1.11
C PRO A 133 -31.73 8.42 -1.21
N VAL A 134 -31.43 7.79 -0.07
CA VAL A 134 -31.19 6.35 0.03
C VAL A 134 -32.54 5.63 -0.13
N LYS A 135 -32.70 4.87 -1.21
CA LYS A 135 -33.88 3.99 -1.40
C LYS A 135 -33.63 2.66 -0.68
N HIS A 136 -34.29 2.41 0.44
CA HIS A 136 -34.29 1.10 1.09
C HIS A 136 -35.36 0.18 0.49
N ASN A 137 -34.92 -0.94 -0.09
CA ASN A 137 -35.78 -2.10 -0.41
C ASN A 137 -35.54 -3.20 0.63
N PHE A 138 -36.59 -3.65 1.32
CA PHE A 138 -36.54 -4.75 2.29
C PHE A 138 -36.68 -6.11 1.59
N ARG A 139 -35.66 -6.98 1.65
CA ARG A 139 -35.84 -8.44 1.81
C ARG A 139 -34.53 -9.22 2.07
N THR A 140 -34.67 -10.16 3.02
CA THR A 140 -33.82 -11.31 3.41
C THR A 140 -32.52 -11.05 4.20
N LEU A 141 -32.57 -11.50 5.47
CA LEU A 141 -31.53 -11.52 6.50
C LEU A 141 -30.26 -12.24 6.01
N ASN A 142 -29.27 -11.47 5.58
CA ASN A 142 -27.87 -11.78 5.84
C ASN A 142 -27.50 -11.08 7.15
N ILE A 143 -26.65 -11.71 7.95
CA ILE A 143 -26.02 -11.11 9.12
C ILE A 143 -25.22 -9.90 8.62
N THR A 144 -25.82 -8.71 8.70
CA THR A 144 -25.13 -7.45 8.47
C THR A 144 -24.17 -7.25 9.63
N GLU A 145 -22.90 -6.99 9.33
CA GLU A 145 -21.95 -6.49 10.32
C GLU A 145 -22.60 -5.31 11.07
N PRO A 146 -22.47 -5.21 12.40
CA PRO A 146 -22.87 -3.98 13.07
C PRO A 146 -22.09 -2.84 12.42
N GLU A 147 -22.81 -1.88 11.82
CA GLU A 147 -22.21 -0.63 11.35
C GLU A 147 -21.43 -0.06 12.54
N GLU A 148 -20.13 0.15 12.37
CA GLU A 148 -19.31 0.88 13.34
C GLU A 148 -20.04 2.20 13.61
N THR A 149 -20.69 2.31 14.76
CA THR A 149 -21.27 3.58 15.21
C THR A 149 -20.16 4.59 15.18
N ASP A 150 -20.29 5.65 14.39
CA ASP A 150 -19.42 6.83 14.41
C ASP A 150 -19.36 7.35 15.85
N ILE A 151 -18.41 6.83 16.64
CA ILE A 151 -18.03 7.40 17.92
C ILE A 151 -17.53 8.80 17.60
N GLN A 152 -18.05 9.82 18.29
CA GLN A 152 -17.80 11.24 18.04
C GLN A 152 -16.30 11.59 18.13
N TYR A 153 -15.59 11.44 17.00
CA TYR A 153 -14.18 11.81 16.83
C TYR A 153 -13.93 13.29 17.18
N ASP A 154 -14.94 14.14 17.05
CA ASP A 154 -14.87 15.56 17.39
C ASP A 154 -14.69 15.82 18.89
N ASP A 155 -15.16 14.93 19.77
CA ASP A 155 -14.98 15.10 21.21
C ASP A 155 -13.59 14.62 21.68
N LEU A 156 -13.07 13.54 21.10
CA LEU A 156 -11.66 13.14 21.27
C LEU A 156 -10.68 14.22 20.79
N LYS A 157 -11.06 14.98 19.74
CA LYS A 157 -10.29 16.10 19.21
C LYS A 157 -10.25 17.31 20.15
N LYS A 158 -11.31 17.53 20.93
CA LYS A 158 -11.35 18.60 21.95
C LYS A 158 -10.51 18.25 23.18
N GLU A 159 -10.47 16.98 23.58
CA GLU A 159 -9.74 16.56 24.80
C GLU A 159 -8.22 16.54 24.63
N HIS A 160 -7.71 16.37 23.40
CA HIS A 160 -6.27 16.26 23.13
C HIS A 160 -5.79 17.08 21.92
N PRO A 161 -5.92 18.41 21.93
CA PRO A 161 -5.67 19.27 20.77
C PRO A 161 -4.23 19.19 20.22
N PHE A 162 -3.24 18.93 21.08
CA PHE A 162 -1.82 18.79 20.69
C PHE A 162 -1.51 17.51 19.90
N LEU A 163 -2.40 16.51 19.93
CA LEU A 163 -2.23 15.26 19.16
C LEU A 163 -2.80 15.34 17.74
N PHE A 164 -3.50 16.44 17.41
CA PHE A 164 -4.08 16.69 16.09
C PHE A 164 -3.31 17.71 15.27
N GLU A 165 -2.09 18.08 15.70
CA GLU A 165 -1.20 18.83 14.84
C GLU A 165 -0.97 18.04 13.54
N PRO A 166 -1.03 18.72 12.38
CA PRO A 166 -0.77 18.05 11.10
C PRO A 166 0.60 17.40 11.18
N ILE A 167 0.66 16.10 10.89
CA ILE A 167 1.86 15.29 11.02
C ILE A 167 2.96 15.91 10.13
N PRO A 168 4.04 16.53 10.68
CA PRO A 168 5.10 17.04 9.84
C PRO A 168 5.61 15.96 8.87
N SER A 169 5.57 16.27 7.57
CA SER A 169 5.94 15.35 6.48
C SER A 169 7.38 14.85 6.56
N ASP A 170 8.23 15.59 7.28
CA ASP A 170 9.68 15.39 7.32
C ASP A 170 10.14 14.64 8.57
N SER A 171 9.22 14.35 9.49
CA SER A 171 9.52 13.68 10.75
C SER A 171 9.73 12.18 10.56
N HIS A 172 10.84 11.65 11.10
CA HIS A 172 11.13 10.22 11.01
C HIS A 172 10.16 9.44 11.90
N ILE A 173 9.65 8.30 11.44
CA ILE A 173 8.65 7.50 12.18
C ILE A 173 9.08 7.16 13.62
N ASN A 174 10.38 6.91 13.83
CA ASN A 174 10.91 6.62 15.16
C ASN A 174 10.74 7.79 16.15
N ASP A 175 10.77 9.03 15.67
CA ASP A 175 10.55 10.20 16.51
C ASP A 175 9.10 10.25 16.99
N TYR A 176 8.15 9.90 16.11
CA TYR A 176 6.76 9.69 16.53
C TYR A 176 6.64 8.58 17.56
N ILE A 177 7.24 7.41 17.34
CA ILE A 177 7.17 6.32 18.32
C ILE A 177 7.71 6.77 19.68
N LYS A 178 8.79 7.55 19.70
CA LYS A 178 9.33 8.12 20.93
C LYS A 178 8.32 9.05 21.62
N ILE A 179 7.69 9.96 20.88
CA ILE A 179 6.64 10.85 21.41
C ILE A 179 5.46 10.02 21.95
N LEU A 180 4.99 9.02 21.19
CA LEU A 180 3.91 8.13 21.61
C LEU A 180 4.28 7.35 22.88
N ASN A 181 5.55 6.98 23.07
CA ASN A 181 6.03 6.36 24.31
C ASN A 181 6.05 7.32 25.50
N GLU A 182 6.41 8.59 25.28
CA GLU A 182 6.42 9.60 26.34
C GLU A 182 5.01 9.85 26.90
N THR A 183 3.95 9.56 26.12
CA THR A 183 2.55 9.63 26.58
C THR A 183 2.07 8.42 27.39
N LEU A 184 2.86 7.34 27.50
CA LEU A 184 2.44 6.15 28.26
C LEU A 184 2.53 6.41 29.78
N PRO A 185 1.56 5.93 30.59
CA PRO A 185 1.62 6.04 32.05
C PRO A 185 2.91 5.41 32.59
N LYS A 186 3.69 6.15 33.39
CA LYS A 186 5.02 5.65 33.86
C LYS A 186 4.93 4.76 35.10
N ASP A 187 3.86 4.91 35.86
CA ASP A 187 3.59 4.27 37.15
C ASP A 187 2.73 3.00 37.03
N ILE A 188 2.08 2.80 35.88
CA ILE A 188 1.17 1.69 35.63
C ILE A 188 1.59 0.97 34.35
N SER A 189 1.66 -0.37 34.40
CA SER A 189 1.71 -1.21 33.20
C SER A 189 0.32 -1.69 32.81
N LEU A 190 0.05 -1.73 31.51
CA LEU A 190 -1.13 -2.36 30.94
C LEU A 190 -1.19 -3.84 31.34
N ASP A 191 -2.27 -4.29 31.99
CA ASP A 191 -2.56 -5.72 32.19
C ASP A 191 -3.06 -6.32 30.86
N VAL A 192 -2.15 -6.97 30.14
CA VAL A 192 -2.45 -7.51 28.80
C VAL A 192 -3.45 -8.66 28.87
N SER A 193 -3.51 -9.41 29.97
CA SER A 193 -4.52 -10.46 30.16
C SER A 193 -5.92 -9.86 30.28
N ALA A 194 -6.06 -8.80 31.09
CA ALA A 194 -7.32 -8.07 31.19
C ALA A 194 -7.72 -7.47 29.83
N LEU A 195 -6.76 -6.91 29.08
CA LEU A 195 -7.00 -6.36 27.75
C LEU A 195 -7.52 -7.42 26.76
N VAL A 196 -6.84 -8.57 26.70
CA VAL A 196 -7.21 -9.67 25.80
C VAL A 196 -8.60 -10.21 26.15
N LYS A 197 -8.88 -10.37 27.44
CA LYS A 197 -10.20 -10.80 27.92
C LYS A 197 -11.28 -9.82 27.49
N ALA A 198 -11.10 -8.53 27.76
CA ALA A 198 -12.04 -7.48 27.38
C ALA A 198 -12.26 -7.42 25.86
N PHE A 199 -11.21 -7.59 25.06
CA PHE A 199 -11.30 -7.60 23.61
C PHE A 199 -12.14 -8.77 23.08
N ILE A 200 -11.96 -9.97 23.64
CA ILE A 200 -12.75 -11.15 23.27
C ILE A 200 -14.21 -11.00 23.71
N GLU A 201 -14.45 -10.51 24.94
CA GLU A 201 -15.80 -10.32 25.50
C GLU A 201 -16.63 -9.27 24.73
N ASN A 202 -15.97 -8.31 24.07
CA ASN A 202 -16.62 -7.29 23.24
C ASN A 202 -16.58 -7.61 21.73
N ASP A 203 -16.62 -8.90 21.36
CA ASP A 203 -16.59 -9.39 19.96
C ASP A 203 -15.49 -8.73 19.09
N TYR A 204 -14.29 -8.59 19.66
CA TYR A 204 -13.12 -8.04 18.98
C TYR A 204 -13.29 -6.57 18.56
N ASN A 205 -14.17 -5.82 19.24
CA ASN A 205 -14.27 -4.37 19.10
C ASN A 205 -13.22 -3.70 20.01
N VAL A 206 -12.27 -2.97 19.41
CA VAL A 206 -11.22 -2.29 20.19
C VAL A 206 -11.71 -0.98 20.81
N PHE A 207 -12.73 -0.33 20.23
CA PHE A 207 -13.20 0.96 20.72
C PHE A 207 -13.96 0.84 22.04
N SER A 208 -14.64 -0.29 22.28
CA SER A 208 -15.27 -0.58 23.57
C SER A 208 -14.28 -0.73 24.72
N LEU A 209 -12.98 -0.86 24.43
CA LEU A 209 -11.94 -0.98 25.45
C LEU A 209 -11.59 0.37 26.10
N ALA A 210 -11.95 1.50 25.47
CA ALA A 210 -11.62 2.84 25.97
C ALA A 210 -12.11 3.07 27.41
N HIS A 211 -13.32 2.61 27.73
CA HIS A 211 -13.89 2.76 29.07
C HIS A 211 -13.23 1.88 30.13
N GLN A 212 -12.67 0.73 29.73
CA GLN A 212 -12.02 -0.21 30.66
C GLN A 212 -10.55 0.14 30.91
N PHE A 213 -9.93 0.84 29.96
CA PHE A 213 -8.52 1.21 29.98
C PHE A 213 -8.34 2.72 29.72
N PRO A 214 -8.97 3.61 30.50
CA PRO A 214 -9.01 5.05 30.21
C PRO A 214 -7.64 5.73 30.21
N GLN A 215 -6.66 5.15 30.90
CA GLN A 215 -5.26 5.61 30.92
C GLN A 215 -4.47 5.26 29.64
N PHE A 216 -5.08 4.55 28.68
CA PHE A 216 -4.46 4.14 27.43
C PHE A 216 -5.29 4.55 26.22
N ARG A 217 -4.60 4.99 25.17
CA ARG A 217 -5.25 5.32 23.88
C ARG A 217 -5.69 4.06 23.16
N VAL A 218 -6.86 4.10 22.51
CA VAL A 218 -7.44 2.94 21.79
C VAL A 218 -6.47 2.35 20.77
N GLY A 219 -5.80 3.19 19.97
CA GLY A 219 -4.83 2.69 18.98
C GLY A 219 -3.61 2.01 19.59
N TYR A 220 -3.20 2.41 20.80
CA TYR A 220 -2.13 1.76 21.54
C TYR A 220 -2.59 0.39 22.07
N LEU A 221 -3.82 0.29 22.57
CA LEU A 221 -4.43 -0.98 22.96
C LEU A 221 -4.53 -1.94 21.76
N GLU A 222 -4.97 -1.43 20.60
CA GLU A 222 -5.01 -2.18 19.34
C GLU A 222 -3.62 -2.69 18.94
N TYR A 223 -2.60 -1.84 19.08
CA TYR A 223 -1.22 -2.19 18.81
C TYR A 223 -0.68 -3.30 19.70
N VAL A 224 -0.92 -3.25 21.01
CA VAL A 224 -0.44 -4.29 21.95
C VAL A 224 -1.10 -5.64 21.66
N LEU A 225 -2.41 -5.66 21.38
CA LEU A 225 -3.12 -6.87 20.95
C LEU A 225 -2.48 -7.47 19.69
N TYR A 226 -2.23 -6.63 18.68
CA TYR A 226 -1.59 -7.07 17.44
C TYR A 226 -0.15 -7.54 17.66
N TRP A 227 0.61 -6.88 18.55
CA TRP A 227 1.97 -7.24 18.91
C TRP A 227 2.03 -8.66 19.49
N VAL A 228 1.13 -9.02 20.41
CA VAL A 228 1.05 -10.39 20.96
C VAL A 228 0.86 -11.42 19.85
N VAL A 229 -0.08 -11.18 18.94
CA VAL A 229 -0.39 -12.08 17.82
C VAL A 229 0.81 -12.22 16.87
N ARG A 230 1.44 -11.09 16.51
CA ARG A 230 2.56 -11.07 15.57
C ARG A 230 3.82 -11.72 16.16
N THR A 231 4.13 -11.48 17.42
CA THR A 231 5.33 -12.04 18.07
C THR A 231 5.23 -13.56 18.19
N VAL A 232 4.07 -14.09 18.60
CA VAL A 232 3.88 -15.54 18.78
C VAL A 232 3.80 -16.27 17.44
N THR A 233 3.24 -15.64 16.40
CA THR A 233 3.14 -16.33 15.11
C THR A 233 4.50 -16.60 14.49
N GLU A 234 5.57 -15.84 14.83
CA GLU A 234 6.91 -15.80 14.19
C GLU A 234 6.91 -15.76 12.64
N ARG A 235 5.73 -15.82 12.02
CA ARG A 235 5.41 -15.65 10.62
C ARG A 235 5.47 -14.16 10.35
N ILE A 236 6.67 -13.63 10.48
CA ILE A 236 7.20 -12.72 9.48
C ILE A 236 7.12 -13.51 8.19
N SER A 237 5.97 -13.43 7.52
CA SER A 237 5.96 -13.63 6.09
C SER A 237 7.07 -12.72 5.59
N SER A 238 7.97 -13.28 4.80
CA SER A 238 8.87 -12.52 3.92
C SER A 238 8.09 -11.64 2.90
N GLN A 239 6.81 -11.38 3.15
CA GLN A 239 5.85 -10.66 2.34
C GLN A 239 5.28 -9.42 3.06
N ASN A 240 5.32 -9.35 4.40
CA ASN A 240 4.90 -8.13 5.10
C ASN A 240 6.09 -7.15 5.17
N SER A 241 6.05 -6.15 4.30
CA SER A 241 7.02 -5.04 4.24
C SER A 241 6.99 -4.13 5.49
N TRP A 242 5.97 -4.27 6.34
CA TRP A 242 5.69 -3.32 7.42
C TRP A 242 6.42 -3.63 8.74
N SER A 243 7.15 -2.64 9.27
CA SER A 243 7.84 -2.72 10.57
C SER A 243 6.88 -2.66 11.77
N MET A 244 7.35 -2.95 12.99
CA MET A 244 6.51 -2.80 14.19
C MET A 244 6.18 -1.34 14.48
N ALA A 245 7.13 -0.44 14.26
CA ALA A 245 6.93 1.01 14.34
C ALA A 245 5.85 1.48 13.35
N GLU A 246 5.92 1.03 12.09
CA GLU A 246 4.90 1.33 11.07
C GLU A 246 3.51 0.83 11.48
N ASN A 247 3.42 -0.39 12.00
CA ASN A 247 2.14 -0.94 12.45
C ASN A 247 1.56 -0.14 13.62
N ARG A 248 2.39 0.23 14.61
CA ARG A 248 1.96 1.06 15.74
C ARG A 248 1.46 2.41 15.26
N PHE A 249 2.24 3.07 14.40
CA PHE A 249 1.90 4.37 13.85
C PHE A 249 0.56 4.33 13.11
N ILE A 250 0.32 3.34 12.25
CA ILE A 250 -0.96 3.18 11.53
C ILE A 250 -2.12 3.02 12.51
N LEU A 251 -1.99 2.16 13.52
CA LEU A 251 -3.07 1.89 14.49
C LEU A 251 -3.36 3.10 15.37
N GLU A 252 -2.34 3.79 15.86
CA GLU A 252 -2.51 4.98 16.70
C GLU A 252 -3.04 6.18 15.91
N MET A 253 -2.45 6.50 14.76
CA MET A 253 -2.90 7.66 13.95
C MET A 253 -4.32 7.46 13.43
N SER A 254 -4.68 6.25 13.00
CA SER A 254 -6.06 5.98 12.56
C SER A 254 -7.06 6.01 13.71
N ALA A 255 -6.69 5.60 14.92
CA ALA A 255 -7.53 5.75 16.11
C ALA A 255 -7.70 7.20 16.55
N LEU A 256 -6.71 8.05 16.26
CA LEU A 256 -6.81 9.51 16.42
C LEU A 256 -7.62 10.18 15.30
N GLY A 257 -8.12 9.44 14.31
CA GLY A 257 -8.93 10.00 13.23
C GLY A 257 -8.14 10.65 12.09
N HIS A 258 -6.82 10.46 12.03
CA HIS A 258 -6.05 10.85 10.84
C HIS A 258 -6.52 10.05 9.63
N ASN A 259 -6.63 10.72 8.48
CA ASN A 259 -7.01 10.03 7.26
C ASN A 259 -5.83 9.17 6.76
N PHE A 260 -6.15 8.05 6.11
CA PHE A 260 -5.11 7.12 5.66
C PHE A 260 -4.18 7.69 4.59
N ARG A 261 -4.52 8.81 3.94
CA ARG A 261 -3.62 9.47 2.99
C ARG A 261 -2.51 10.22 3.70
N GLU A 262 -2.81 10.90 4.81
CA GLU A 262 -1.81 11.52 5.69
C GLU A 262 -0.86 10.46 6.25
N ILE A 263 -1.43 9.34 6.71
CA ILE A 263 -0.65 8.20 7.22
C ILE A 263 0.25 7.63 6.10
N ASP A 264 -0.28 7.38 4.91
CA ASP A 264 0.50 6.87 3.77
C ASP A 264 1.62 7.84 3.34
N ALA A 265 1.38 9.15 3.42
CA ALA A 265 2.36 10.17 3.08
C ALA A 265 3.57 10.14 4.03
N VAL A 266 3.31 10.08 5.34
CA VAL A 266 4.35 10.03 6.39
C VAL A 266 5.15 8.72 6.31
N LEU A 267 4.50 7.63 5.92
CA LEU A 267 5.14 6.33 5.75
C LEU A 267 5.87 6.19 4.39
N PHE A 268 5.79 7.20 3.52
CA PHE A 268 6.35 7.17 2.15
C PHE A 268 5.85 5.97 1.33
N VAL A 269 4.60 5.57 1.53
CA VAL A 269 4.03 4.37 0.92
C VAL A 269 3.37 4.73 -0.40
N GLU A 270 3.91 4.23 -1.52
CA GLU A 270 3.34 4.49 -2.84
C GLU A 270 1.99 3.78 -3.03
N GLY A 271 0.89 4.53 -3.10
CA GLY A 271 -0.44 4.00 -3.39
C GLY A 271 -1.50 4.72 -2.54
N ARG A 272 -2.76 4.66 -2.96
CA ARG A 272 -3.86 5.17 -2.13
C ARG A 272 -4.32 4.06 -1.19
N ASN A 273 -4.47 4.39 0.09
CA ASN A 273 -5.12 3.58 1.12
C ASN A 273 -4.38 2.28 1.47
N LYS A 274 -3.06 2.24 1.33
CA LYS A 274 -2.28 1.04 1.67
C LYS A 274 -2.25 0.81 3.18
N SER A 275 -2.15 1.88 3.97
CA SER A 275 -2.24 1.81 5.42
C SER A 275 -3.63 1.34 5.89
N GLU A 276 -4.69 1.70 5.19
CA GLU A 276 -6.06 1.26 5.46
C GLU A 276 -6.21 -0.26 5.25
N ASP A 277 -5.82 -0.73 4.06
CA ASP A 277 -5.82 -2.16 3.72
C ASP A 277 -5.01 -2.98 4.71
N HIS A 278 -3.86 -2.43 5.13
CA HIS A 278 -2.98 -3.05 6.10
C HIS A 278 -3.61 -3.09 7.50
N ARG A 279 -4.20 -1.99 7.98
CA ARG A 279 -4.96 -1.96 9.25
C ARG A 279 -6.09 -2.99 9.26
N ASN A 280 -6.88 -3.04 8.19
CA ASN A 280 -7.95 -4.02 8.03
C ASN A 280 -7.43 -5.47 8.04
N THR A 281 -6.22 -5.68 7.52
CA THR A 281 -5.54 -6.98 7.59
C THR A 281 -5.08 -7.30 9.01
N MET A 282 -4.56 -6.32 9.76
CA MET A 282 -4.20 -6.48 11.18
C MET A 282 -5.41 -6.86 12.03
N ARG A 283 -6.54 -6.15 11.88
CA ARG A 283 -7.82 -6.45 12.56
C ARG A 283 -8.33 -7.85 12.26
N ARG A 284 -8.41 -8.22 10.98
CA ARG A 284 -8.81 -9.58 10.56
C ARG A 284 -7.89 -10.66 11.14
N THR A 285 -6.59 -10.38 11.26
CA THR A 285 -5.62 -11.31 11.84
C THR A 285 -5.87 -11.49 13.33
N MET A 286 -6.11 -10.41 14.09
CA MET A 286 -6.45 -10.49 15.51
C MET A 286 -7.77 -11.23 15.76
N LYS A 287 -8.81 -10.98 14.94
CA LYS A 287 -10.11 -11.64 15.08
C LYS A 287 -10.07 -13.14 14.79
N ARG A 288 -9.20 -13.58 13.89
CA ARG A 288 -9.13 -14.99 13.43
C ARG A 288 -8.09 -15.84 14.15
N THR A 289 -7.28 -15.26 15.02
CA THR A 289 -6.15 -15.96 15.63
C THR A 289 -6.57 -16.74 16.88
N TRP A 290 -6.03 -17.95 17.05
CA TRP A 290 -6.17 -18.75 18.26
C TRP A 290 -5.24 -18.27 19.39
N ILE A 291 -4.32 -17.35 19.09
CA ILE A 291 -3.27 -16.92 20.00
C ILE A 291 -3.81 -16.12 21.17
N LEU A 292 -4.79 -15.23 20.96
CA LEU A 292 -5.34 -14.39 22.03
C LEU A 292 -6.05 -15.22 23.10
N PRO A 293 -6.98 -16.15 22.76
CA PRO A 293 -7.54 -17.08 23.75
C PRO A 293 -6.48 -17.90 24.47
N ARG A 294 -5.46 -18.40 23.75
CA ARG A 294 -4.37 -19.19 24.35
C ARG A 294 -3.51 -18.38 25.30
N PHE A 295 -3.22 -17.13 24.95
CA PHE A 295 -2.50 -16.21 25.81
C PHE A 295 -3.24 -16.02 27.13
N LEU A 296 -4.55 -15.79 27.07
CA LEU A 296 -5.41 -15.63 28.25
C LEU A 296 -5.48 -16.90 29.12
N GLU A 297 -5.51 -18.07 28.49
CA GLU A 297 -5.48 -19.37 29.21
C GLU A 297 -4.18 -19.56 29.99
N GLN A 298 -3.04 -19.23 29.39
CA GLN A 298 -1.72 -19.39 30.03
C GLN A 298 -1.41 -18.30 31.04
N PHE A 299 -1.87 -17.08 30.77
CA PHE A 299 -1.64 -15.89 31.57
C PHE A 299 -3.00 -15.30 31.93
N PRO A 300 -3.70 -15.83 32.95
CA PRO A 300 -5.04 -15.34 33.31
C PRO A 300 -5.03 -13.94 33.94
N SER A 301 -3.88 -13.49 34.47
CA SER A 301 -3.68 -12.12 34.94
C SER A 301 -2.22 -11.72 34.79
N CYS A 302 -1.99 -10.52 34.27
CA CYS A 302 -0.67 -9.89 34.22
C CYS A 302 -0.55 -8.71 35.20
N ALA A 303 -1.56 -8.43 36.03
CA ALA A 303 -1.61 -7.29 36.96
C ALA A 303 -0.43 -7.21 37.96
N ASN A 304 0.14 -8.35 38.33
CA ASN A 304 1.22 -8.42 39.34
C ASN A 304 2.63 -8.16 38.76
N ASN A 305 2.75 -7.91 37.46
CA ASN A 305 4.05 -7.64 36.85
C ASN A 305 4.52 -6.22 37.16
N PRO A 306 5.85 -5.99 37.27
CA PRO A 306 6.38 -4.67 37.57
C PRO A 306 5.98 -3.66 36.48
N PRO A 307 5.69 -2.40 36.86
CA PRO A 307 5.37 -1.36 35.89
C PRO A 307 6.59 -1.04 35.01
N GLY A 308 6.33 -0.67 33.76
CA GLY A 308 7.34 -0.28 32.79
C GLY A 308 7.00 -0.67 31.35
N TYR A 309 7.69 0.00 30.43
CA TYR A 309 7.59 -0.23 28.99
C TYR A 309 8.99 -0.33 28.39
N THR A 310 9.13 -1.09 27.31
CA THR A 310 10.32 -1.09 26.47
C THR A 310 10.41 0.20 25.65
N ASP A 311 11.54 0.41 24.98
CA ASP A 311 11.72 1.51 24.02
C ASP A 311 10.73 1.44 22.83
N GLU A 312 10.08 0.30 22.63
CA GLU A 312 9.02 0.14 21.62
C GLU A 312 7.61 0.39 22.17
N GLY A 313 7.52 0.79 23.44
CA GLY A 313 6.26 0.99 24.17
C GLY A 313 5.54 -0.29 24.53
N ILE A 314 6.23 -1.43 24.60
CA ILE A 314 5.60 -2.70 24.98
C ILE A 314 5.74 -2.89 26.49
N PRO A 315 4.72 -3.36 27.23
CA PRO A 315 4.88 -3.66 28.65
C PRO A 315 6.11 -4.54 28.88
N SER A 316 7.04 -4.11 29.75
CA SER A 316 8.39 -4.68 29.86
C SER A 316 8.40 -6.18 30.21
N TYR A 317 7.35 -6.64 30.91
CA TYR A 317 7.16 -8.04 31.27
C TYR A 317 6.67 -8.91 30.10
N LEU A 318 6.15 -8.33 29.02
CA LEU A 318 5.48 -9.08 27.96
C LEU A 318 6.45 -9.85 27.04
N PRO A 319 7.58 -9.28 26.58
CA PRO A 319 8.57 -10.01 25.77
C PRO A 319 9.03 -11.37 26.33
N PRO A 320 9.40 -11.51 27.62
CA PRO A 320 9.79 -12.81 28.17
C PRO A 320 8.63 -13.84 28.29
N LEU A 321 7.37 -13.40 28.22
CA LEU A 321 6.21 -14.30 28.22
C LEU A 321 5.91 -14.88 26.84
N MET A 322 6.20 -14.15 25.75
CA MET A 322 5.81 -14.56 24.40
C MET A 322 6.31 -15.94 23.97
N PRO A 323 7.56 -16.36 24.23
CA PRO A 323 8.04 -17.70 23.87
C PRO A 323 7.25 -18.85 24.51
N GLN A 324 6.53 -18.59 25.60
CA GLN A 324 5.75 -19.59 26.34
C GLN A 324 4.39 -19.86 25.66
N VAL A 325 3.84 -18.85 24.96
CA VAL A 325 2.58 -18.94 24.20
C VAL A 325 2.72 -19.84 22.97
N VAL A 326 3.94 -19.97 22.42
CA VAL A 326 4.25 -20.55 21.10
C VAL A 326 4.00 -22.07 21.02
N LYS A 327 3.80 -22.77 22.13
CA LYS A 327 3.45 -24.20 22.08
C LYS A 327 1.98 -24.37 21.69
N LYS A 328 1.70 -24.33 20.38
CA LYS A 328 0.58 -25.11 19.82
C LYS A 328 0.77 -26.54 20.36
N PRO A 329 -0.23 -27.16 21.02
CA PRO A 329 -0.10 -28.57 21.37
C PRO A 329 0.37 -29.30 20.10
N LYS A 330 1.46 -30.07 20.21
CA LYS A 330 1.89 -30.89 19.09
C LYS A 330 0.67 -31.72 18.71
N VAL A 331 0.42 -31.86 17.41
CA VAL A 331 -0.70 -32.61 16.79
C VAL A 331 -0.97 -33.99 17.44
N GLN A 332 -0.01 -34.54 18.19
CA GLN A 332 -0.19 -35.70 19.08
C GLN A 332 -1.38 -35.61 20.06
N ASP A 333 -1.80 -34.42 20.48
CA ASP A 333 -3.01 -34.29 21.34
C ASP A 333 -4.31 -34.26 20.52
N GLU A 334 -4.30 -33.86 19.24
CA GLU A 334 -5.47 -34.00 18.36
C GLU A 334 -5.75 -35.47 18.06
N ASP A 335 -4.72 -36.29 17.82
CA ASP A 335 -4.87 -37.74 17.64
C ASP A 335 -5.38 -38.42 18.92
N LYS A 336 -4.95 -37.96 20.11
CA LYS A 336 -5.46 -38.44 21.40
C LYS A 336 -6.89 -38.01 21.67
N ILE A 337 -7.26 -36.78 21.36
CA ILE A 337 -8.64 -36.28 21.47
C ILE A 337 -9.54 -37.01 20.47
N ILE A 338 -9.05 -37.27 19.25
CA ILE A 338 -9.76 -38.09 18.25
C ILE A 338 -9.88 -39.53 18.74
N GLU A 339 -8.84 -40.15 19.30
CA GLU A 339 -8.92 -41.48 19.93
C GLU A 339 -9.89 -41.51 21.11
N GLU A 340 -9.91 -40.51 21.97
CA GLU A 340 -10.78 -40.42 23.14
C GLU A 340 -12.26 -40.19 22.71
N VAL A 341 -12.50 -39.38 21.69
CA VAL A 341 -13.82 -39.19 21.05
C VAL A 341 -14.27 -40.44 20.30
N LEU A 342 -13.36 -41.18 19.67
CA LEU A 342 -13.65 -42.46 19.00
C LEU A 342 -13.88 -43.61 19.99
N GLN A 343 -13.25 -43.57 21.17
CA GLN A 343 -13.46 -44.53 22.26
C GLN A 343 -14.74 -44.23 23.05
N ASN A 344 -15.22 -42.98 23.04
CA ASN A 344 -16.47 -42.61 23.69
C ASN A 344 -17.69 -43.06 22.85
N LYS A 345 -18.26 -44.21 23.22
CA LYS A 345 -19.40 -44.86 22.53
C LYS A 345 -20.64 -43.97 22.37
N GLU A 346 -20.80 -42.93 23.19
CA GLU A 346 -21.94 -42.00 23.09
C GLU A 346 -21.89 -41.10 21.85
N TYR A 347 -20.70 -40.81 21.30
CA TYR A 347 -20.55 -39.88 20.16
C TYR A 347 -20.59 -40.58 18.79
N ILE A 348 -20.38 -41.90 18.76
CA ILE A 348 -20.40 -42.70 17.52
C ILE A 348 -21.70 -42.55 16.70
N PRO A 349 -22.91 -42.54 17.31
CA PRO A 349 -24.16 -42.35 16.56
C PRO A 349 -24.25 -40.98 15.86
N TYR A 350 -23.72 -39.93 16.48
CA TYR A 350 -23.74 -38.57 15.94
C TYR A 350 -22.78 -38.43 14.75
N ILE A 351 -21.55 -38.95 14.89
CA ILE A 351 -20.55 -38.95 13.81
C ILE A 351 -21.04 -39.77 12.62
N LYS A 352 -21.64 -40.94 12.85
CA LYS A 352 -22.25 -41.75 11.77
C LYS A 352 -23.35 -41.01 11.03
N LYS A 353 -24.18 -40.23 11.73
CA LYS A 353 -25.26 -39.44 11.13
C LYS A 353 -24.72 -38.31 10.23
N GLU A 354 -23.65 -37.61 10.65
CA GLU A 354 -23.03 -36.57 9.83
C GLU A 354 -22.25 -37.16 8.64
N MET A 355 -21.54 -38.26 8.81
CA MET A 355 -20.89 -38.94 7.68
C MET A 355 -21.90 -39.45 6.65
N ALA A 356 -23.08 -39.93 7.09
CA ALA A 356 -24.15 -40.33 6.18
C ALA A 356 -24.70 -39.15 5.37
N LYS A 357 -24.84 -37.96 5.97
CA LYS A 357 -25.23 -36.74 5.25
C LYS A 357 -24.20 -36.33 4.20
N ILE A 358 -22.91 -36.42 4.54
CA ILE A 358 -21.82 -36.08 3.61
C ILE A 358 -21.78 -37.08 2.46
N ALA A 359 -21.90 -38.37 2.74
CA ALA A 359 -21.95 -39.41 1.70
C ALA A 359 -23.16 -39.23 0.77
N GLN A 360 -24.33 -38.92 1.32
CA GLN A 360 -25.54 -38.64 0.54
C GLN A 360 -25.37 -37.40 -0.34
N LYS A 361 -24.70 -36.36 0.16
CA LYS A 361 -24.37 -35.16 -0.61
C LYS A 361 -23.42 -35.47 -1.77
N LEU A 362 -22.36 -36.23 -1.52
CA LEU A 362 -21.39 -36.63 -2.55
C LEU A 362 -22.02 -37.53 -3.63
N MET A 363 -22.94 -38.42 -3.24
CA MET A 363 -23.69 -39.24 -4.20
C MET A 363 -24.70 -38.44 -5.02
N SER A 364 -25.23 -37.34 -4.47
CA SER A 364 -26.12 -36.44 -5.22
C SER A 364 -25.37 -35.51 -6.20
N GLU A 365 -24.07 -35.29 -5.98
CA GLU A 365 -23.22 -34.42 -6.81
C GLU A 365 -22.57 -35.16 -7.99
N GLN A 366 -22.52 -36.49 -7.98
CA GLN A 366 -22.12 -37.31 -9.14
C GLN A 366 -23.29 -37.51 -10.10
N LYS A 367 -23.66 -36.46 -10.85
CA LYS A 367 -24.55 -36.58 -12.01
C LYS A 367 -23.69 -36.82 -13.27
N GLU A 368 -23.84 -38.00 -13.86
CA GLU A 368 -23.02 -38.53 -14.96
C GLU A 368 -22.97 -37.62 -16.20
N PRO A 369 -21.83 -37.57 -16.92
CA PRO A 369 -21.76 -36.98 -18.25
C PRO A 369 -22.44 -37.92 -19.26
N LYS A 370 -23.47 -37.41 -19.94
CA LYS A 370 -24.14 -38.11 -21.05
C LYS A 370 -23.12 -38.39 -22.18
N LEU A 371 -22.77 -39.66 -22.36
CA LEU A 371 -22.22 -40.20 -23.59
C LEU A 371 -23.36 -40.33 -24.61
N SER A 372 -23.20 -39.74 -25.80
CA SER A 372 -24.03 -40.06 -26.97
C SER A 372 -23.20 -40.82 -28.01
N ALA A 373 -23.69 -41.98 -28.42
CA ALA A 373 -23.27 -42.67 -29.63
C ALA A 373 -24.55 -42.95 -30.46
N ASN A 374 -24.47 -42.55 -31.74
CA ASN A 374 -25.16 -42.87 -33.02
C ASN A 374 -26.55 -43.56 -32.98
N GLU A 375 -27.52 -43.28 -33.86
CA GLU A 375 -27.53 -43.45 -35.33
C GLU A 375 -28.77 -42.73 -35.96
N GLU A 376 -28.55 -42.20 -37.17
CA GLU A 376 -29.41 -42.08 -38.39
C GLU A 376 -30.90 -41.64 -38.39
N ASP A 377 -31.19 -40.93 -39.49
CA ASP A 377 -32.45 -40.64 -40.20
C ASP A 377 -33.35 -39.42 -39.83
N ASP A 378 -33.14 -38.38 -40.65
CA ASP A 378 -34.10 -37.69 -41.53
C ASP A 378 -35.23 -36.77 -41.00
N GLN A 379 -35.33 -35.63 -41.71
CA GLN A 379 -36.43 -34.65 -41.85
C GLN A 379 -36.50 -33.41 -40.91
N GLN A 380 -36.09 -32.30 -41.52
CA GLN A 380 -36.70 -30.96 -41.51
C GLN A 380 -37.65 -30.58 -40.36
N ALA A 381 -37.20 -29.68 -39.48
CA ALA A 381 -38.04 -28.61 -38.95
C ALA A 381 -37.18 -27.41 -38.50
N LEU A 382 -37.48 -26.27 -39.11
CA LEU A 382 -36.97 -24.94 -38.83
C LEU A 382 -37.45 -24.46 -37.44
N TYR A 383 -36.55 -24.30 -36.47
CA TYR A 383 -36.82 -23.50 -35.27
C TYR A 383 -35.60 -22.63 -34.92
N LEU A 384 -35.84 -21.32 -34.93
CA LEU A 384 -34.99 -20.28 -34.37
C LEU A 384 -34.88 -20.48 -32.85
N THR A 385 -33.67 -20.63 -32.34
CA THR A 385 -33.38 -20.47 -30.91
C THR A 385 -32.47 -19.26 -30.71
N ASP A 386 -33.06 -18.17 -30.26
CA ASP A 386 -32.38 -17.09 -29.56
C ASP A 386 -31.95 -17.60 -28.17
N GLU A 387 -30.74 -18.18 -28.07
CA GLU A 387 -30.07 -18.35 -26.79
C GLU A 387 -29.05 -17.21 -26.60
N PRO A 388 -29.14 -16.44 -25.49
CA PRO A 388 -28.14 -15.42 -25.19
C PRO A 388 -26.81 -16.09 -24.81
N PRO A 389 -25.67 -15.54 -25.22
CA PRO A 389 -24.38 -16.18 -24.99
C PRO A 389 -24.10 -16.31 -23.48
N GLN A 390 -23.77 -17.54 -23.08
CA GLN A 390 -23.33 -17.88 -21.74
C GLN A 390 -22.17 -16.98 -21.32
N LYS A 391 -22.37 -16.21 -20.25
CA LYS A 391 -21.32 -15.43 -19.58
C LYS A 391 -20.30 -16.40 -18.98
N PHE A 392 -19.15 -16.52 -19.63
CA PHE A 392 -17.94 -17.04 -19.02
C PHE A 392 -17.53 -16.09 -17.87
N ASP A 393 -17.36 -16.64 -16.66
CA ASP A 393 -17.04 -15.88 -15.46
C ASP A 393 -15.52 -15.57 -15.43
N GLU A 394 -15.09 -14.58 -16.21
CA GLU A 394 -13.73 -14.02 -16.25
C GLU A 394 -13.43 -13.12 -15.04
N ARG A 395 -13.58 -13.64 -13.83
CA ARG A 395 -13.13 -12.91 -12.64
C ARG A 395 -11.77 -13.45 -12.24
N HIS A 396 -10.75 -12.59 -12.36
CA HIS A 396 -9.43 -12.56 -11.68
C HIS A 396 -8.17 -12.68 -12.55
N SER A 397 -8.23 -12.50 -13.88
CA SER A 397 -7.01 -12.16 -14.64
C SER A 397 -6.77 -10.64 -14.60
N ARG A 398 -5.61 -10.21 -14.13
CA ARG A 398 -5.25 -8.81 -13.81
C ARG A 398 -5.02 -7.90 -15.04
N SER A 399 -5.69 -8.15 -16.15
CA SER A 399 -5.59 -7.32 -17.35
C SER A 399 -6.91 -7.36 -18.13
N ASN A 400 -7.81 -6.42 -17.83
CA ASN A 400 -9.00 -6.16 -18.66
C ASN A 400 -8.60 -5.45 -19.96
N TRP A 401 -7.56 -5.90 -20.67
CA TRP A 401 -7.18 -5.37 -21.98
C TRP A 401 -7.72 -6.31 -23.05
N PRO A 402 -8.76 -5.90 -23.79
CA PRO A 402 -9.26 -6.72 -24.87
C PRO A 402 -8.27 -6.74 -26.04
N THR A 403 -8.29 -7.83 -26.80
CA THR A 403 -7.31 -8.11 -27.86
C THR A 403 -7.23 -7.02 -28.94
N ASP A 404 -8.34 -6.34 -29.20
CA ASP A 404 -8.42 -5.20 -30.11
C ASP A 404 -7.68 -3.95 -29.57
N GLU A 405 -7.79 -3.66 -28.27
CA GLU A 405 -6.98 -2.63 -27.62
C GLU A 405 -5.48 -2.96 -27.68
N ASP A 406 -5.12 -4.23 -27.52
CA ASP A 406 -3.72 -4.70 -27.62
C ASP A 406 -3.15 -4.54 -29.03
N GLN A 407 -3.92 -4.93 -30.06
CA GLN A 407 -3.52 -4.72 -31.45
C GLN A 407 -3.41 -3.23 -31.79
N LEU A 408 -4.35 -2.41 -31.31
CA LEU A 408 -4.32 -0.96 -31.47
C LEU A 408 -3.08 -0.35 -30.80
N LEU A 409 -2.72 -0.81 -29.61
CA LEU A 409 -1.52 -0.38 -28.89
C LEU A 409 -0.25 -0.68 -29.67
N LEU A 410 -0.09 -1.88 -30.24
CA LEU A 410 1.05 -2.23 -31.09
C LEU A 410 1.15 -1.33 -32.33
N ASN A 411 0.03 -1.11 -33.01
CA ASN A 411 -0.04 -0.27 -34.21
C ASN A 411 0.33 1.18 -33.89
N LYS A 412 -0.23 1.75 -32.82
CA LYS A 412 0.07 3.14 -32.41
C LYS A 412 1.47 3.31 -31.85
N TYR A 413 2.03 2.29 -31.20
CA TYR A 413 3.43 2.31 -30.82
C TYR A 413 4.36 2.32 -32.05
N SER A 414 4.04 1.50 -33.06
CA SER A 414 4.75 1.46 -34.34
C SER A 414 4.72 2.82 -35.06
N GLU A 415 3.56 3.49 -35.12
CA GLU A 415 3.41 4.83 -35.67
C GLU A 415 4.21 5.87 -34.86
N ALA A 416 4.20 5.76 -33.53
CA ALA A 416 4.83 6.73 -32.63
C ALA A 416 6.36 6.62 -32.55
N LYS A 417 6.96 5.51 -33.00
CA LYS A 417 8.40 5.24 -32.90
C LYS A 417 9.28 6.31 -33.55
N GLY A 418 8.79 6.98 -34.60
CA GLY A 418 9.49 8.06 -35.31
C GLY A 418 9.21 9.47 -34.78
N LEU A 419 8.31 9.64 -33.81
CA LEU A 419 7.90 10.96 -33.33
C LEU A 419 8.90 11.53 -32.31
N LYS A 420 9.24 12.82 -32.47
CA LYS A 420 9.95 13.58 -31.43
C LYS A 420 8.94 13.99 -30.34
N GLY A 421 8.90 13.28 -29.22
CA GLY A 421 8.04 13.60 -28.08
C GLY A 421 7.69 12.40 -27.18
N ASN A 422 6.79 12.62 -26.23
CA ASN A 422 6.27 11.54 -25.38
C ASN A 422 5.29 10.66 -26.18
N ARG A 423 5.78 9.50 -26.63
CA ARG A 423 4.99 8.52 -27.40
C ARG A 423 3.74 8.04 -26.67
N TRP A 424 3.75 8.00 -25.33
CA TRP A 424 2.61 7.53 -24.56
C TRP A 424 1.47 8.55 -24.54
N GLU A 425 1.79 9.85 -24.54
CA GLU A 425 0.79 10.92 -24.69
C GLU A 425 0.12 10.83 -26.08
N TYR A 426 0.89 10.50 -27.12
CA TYR A 426 0.35 10.24 -28.45
C TYR A 426 -0.61 9.05 -28.46
N ILE A 427 -0.19 7.90 -27.91
CA ILE A 427 -0.99 6.67 -27.88
C ILE A 427 -2.28 6.86 -27.05
N ARG A 428 -2.22 7.61 -25.95
CA ARG A 428 -3.39 7.89 -25.08
C ARG A 428 -4.55 8.56 -25.83
N LYS A 429 -4.28 9.32 -26.90
CA LYS A 429 -5.34 9.91 -27.74
C LYS A 429 -6.24 8.85 -28.39
N PHE A 430 -5.72 7.64 -28.59
CA PHE A 430 -6.43 6.51 -29.18
C PHE A 430 -6.96 5.53 -28.14
N LEU A 431 -6.49 5.62 -26.89
CA LEU A 431 -6.92 4.81 -25.75
C LEU A 431 -7.35 5.73 -24.58
N PRO A 432 -8.42 6.54 -24.75
CA PRO A 432 -8.79 7.58 -23.79
C PRO A 432 -9.24 7.03 -22.43
N SER A 433 -9.67 5.76 -22.38
CA SER A 433 -10.02 5.02 -21.16
C SER A 433 -8.79 4.63 -20.32
N ARG A 434 -7.58 4.76 -20.88
CA ARG A 434 -6.32 4.33 -20.26
C ARG A 434 -5.41 5.52 -19.97
N SER A 435 -4.76 5.51 -18.80
CA SER A 435 -3.73 6.49 -18.49
C SER A 435 -2.41 6.14 -19.20
N GLU A 436 -1.56 7.14 -19.46
CA GLU A 436 -0.22 6.94 -20.06
C GLU A 436 0.60 5.91 -19.29
N LYS A 437 0.58 5.96 -17.96
CA LYS A 437 1.25 4.99 -17.08
C LYS A 437 0.70 3.58 -17.27
N SER A 438 -0.61 3.43 -17.41
CA SER A 438 -1.27 2.14 -17.65
C SER A 438 -0.87 1.59 -19.03
N ILE A 439 -0.91 2.42 -20.07
CA ILE A 439 -0.51 2.06 -21.44
C ILE A 439 0.96 1.61 -21.47
N TYR A 440 1.86 2.37 -20.86
CA TYR A 440 3.28 2.03 -20.78
C TYR A 440 3.51 0.70 -20.05
N SER A 441 2.90 0.55 -18.87
CA SER A 441 3.03 -0.67 -18.08
C SER A 441 2.49 -1.89 -18.82
N HIS A 442 1.35 -1.73 -19.50
CA HIS A 442 0.73 -2.81 -20.26
C HIS A 442 1.51 -3.17 -21.51
N TYR A 443 2.00 -2.19 -22.28
CA TYR A 443 2.84 -2.44 -23.45
C TYR A 443 4.07 -3.29 -23.13
N ARG A 444 4.68 -3.09 -21.94
CA ARG A 444 5.81 -3.92 -21.49
C ARG A 444 5.43 -5.38 -21.28
N ILE A 445 4.28 -5.62 -20.65
CA ILE A 445 3.73 -6.97 -20.45
C ILE A 445 3.39 -7.59 -21.81
N LEU A 446 2.69 -6.84 -22.66
CA LEU A 446 2.27 -7.28 -23.99
C LEU A 446 3.47 -7.68 -24.88
N LYS A 447 4.53 -6.86 -24.88
CA LYS A 447 5.80 -7.17 -25.57
C LYS A 447 6.37 -8.51 -25.12
N TYR A 448 6.33 -8.77 -23.81
CA TYR A 448 6.80 -10.03 -23.24
C TYR A 448 5.90 -11.21 -23.63
N GLU A 449 4.58 -11.06 -23.53
CA GLU A 449 3.63 -12.12 -23.91
C GLU A 449 3.76 -12.51 -25.39
N ILE A 450 3.93 -11.54 -26.28
CA ILE A 450 4.18 -11.77 -27.72
C ILE A 450 5.49 -12.52 -27.92
N LYS A 451 6.56 -12.10 -27.24
CA LYS A 451 7.88 -12.77 -27.33
C LYS A 451 7.82 -14.23 -26.87
N CYS A 452 7.01 -14.54 -25.86
CA CYS A 452 6.78 -15.89 -25.37
C CYS A 452 5.72 -16.67 -26.16
N ASN A 453 5.25 -16.15 -27.30
CA ASN A 453 4.20 -16.74 -28.11
C ASN A 453 2.89 -17.02 -27.34
N LYS A 454 2.59 -16.20 -26.31
CA LYS A 454 1.34 -16.29 -25.53
C LYS A 454 0.18 -15.54 -26.19
N ARG A 455 0.47 -14.65 -27.14
CA ARG A 455 -0.51 -13.87 -27.91
C ARG A 455 -0.33 -14.09 -29.42
N PRO A 456 -0.46 -15.34 -29.92
CA PRO A 456 -0.26 -15.65 -31.35
C PRO A 456 -1.26 -14.95 -32.27
N GLU A 457 -2.39 -14.48 -31.73
CA GLU A 457 -3.43 -13.76 -32.45
C GLU A 457 -3.05 -12.31 -32.80
N LEU A 458 -2.01 -11.75 -32.16
CA LEU A 458 -1.57 -10.39 -32.42
C LEU A 458 -0.58 -10.33 -33.58
N THR A 459 -0.79 -9.39 -34.49
CA THR A 459 0.13 -9.12 -35.60
C THR A 459 1.09 -8.01 -35.21
N VAL A 460 2.39 -8.32 -35.17
CA VAL A 460 3.42 -7.33 -34.82
C VAL A 460 3.83 -6.51 -36.05
N PRO A 461 3.72 -5.17 -36.02
CA PRO A 461 4.16 -4.34 -37.13
C PRO A 461 5.68 -4.50 -37.42
N PRO A 462 6.11 -4.63 -38.69
CA PRO A 462 7.49 -4.97 -39.04
C PRO A 462 8.56 -4.03 -38.47
N ASN A 463 8.28 -2.73 -38.40
CA ASN A 463 9.21 -1.71 -37.89
C ASN A 463 9.45 -1.78 -36.35
N ILE A 464 8.62 -2.54 -35.63
CA ILE A 464 8.82 -2.82 -34.20
C ILE A 464 9.04 -4.32 -33.91
N ALA A 465 8.97 -5.17 -34.93
CA ALA A 465 9.25 -6.60 -34.82
C ALA A 465 10.67 -6.84 -34.28
N ASP A 466 11.68 -6.18 -34.86
CA ASP A 466 13.06 -6.29 -34.39
C ASP A 466 13.23 -5.84 -32.93
N GLU A 467 12.39 -4.93 -32.44
CA GLU A 467 12.45 -4.45 -31.06
C GLU A 467 11.76 -5.39 -30.07
N ILE A 468 10.67 -6.04 -30.50
CA ILE A 468 9.88 -7.00 -29.72
C ILE A 468 10.59 -8.36 -29.66
N PHE A 469 11.04 -8.83 -30.82
CA PHE A 469 11.70 -10.11 -30.99
C PHE A 469 13.21 -10.05 -30.89
N ARG A 470 13.81 -8.86 -30.70
CA ARG A 470 15.19 -8.82 -30.22
C ARG A 470 15.26 -9.63 -28.95
N GLU A 471 16.00 -10.71 -29.05
CA GLU A 471 16.38 -11.55 -27.95
C GLU A 471 17.27 -10.73 -27.02
N SER A 472 16.68 -9.91 -26.14
CA SER A 472 17.31 -9.63 -24.85
C SER A 472 17.34 -10.96 -24.09
N THR A 473 18.18 -11.88 -24.54
CA THR A 473 18.57 -13.04 -23.77
C THR A 473 19.22 -12.50 -22.51
N TYR A 474 19.11 -13.25 -21.41
CA TYR A 474 19.92 -12.98 -20.23
C TYR A 474 21.39 -12.71 -20.62
N THR A 475 21.89 -13.41 -21.64
CA THR A 475 23.22 -13.24 -22.24
C THR A 475 23.46 -11.90 -22.94
N GLU A 476 22.48 -11.30 -23.62
CA GLU A 476 22.60 -9.96 -24.23
C GLU A 476 22.47 -8.85 -23.18
N ASP A 477 21.53 -8.98 -22.24
CA ASP A 477 21.44 -8.05 -21.11
C ASP A 477 22.69 -8.12 -20.22
N GLN A 478 23.33 -9.30 -20.12
CA GLN A 478 24.64 -9.46 -19.50
C GLN A 478 25.74 -8.64 -20.18
N LYS A 479 25.66 -8.47 -21.51
CA LYS A 479 26.57 -7.58 -22.24
C LYS A 479 26.22 -6.11 -22.10
N SER A 480 25.00 -5.73 -21.71
CA SER A 480 24.70 -4.33 -21.36
C SER A 480 25.08 -3.97 -19.93
N PHE A 481 25.21 -4.97 -19.03
CA PHE A 481 25.75 -4.76 -17.69
C PHE A 481 27.20 -4.26 -17.67
N SER A 482 27.93 -4.35 -18.79
CA SER A 482 29.29 -3.80 -18.92
C SER A 482 29.34 -2.30 -19.23
N GLU A 483 28.21 -1.60 -19.38
CA GLU A 483 28.18 -0.15 -19.61
C GLU A 483 28.28 0.69 -18.32
N LEU A 484 28.93 0.19 -17.28
CA LEU A 484 29.28 1.01 -16.11
C LEU A 484 30.42 1.95 -16.51
N THR A 485 30.07 3.17 -16.92
CA THR A 485 31.04 4.18 -17.38
C THR A 485 31.72 4.90 -16.21
N GLU A 486 31.07 4.99 -15.06
CA GLU A 486 31.59 5.62 -13.85
C GLU A 486 31.90 4.58 -12.78
N MET A 487 32.95 4.83 -11.99
CA MET A 487 33.28 4.02 -10.82
C MET A 487 32.42 4.45 -9.63
N ILE A 488 31.63 3.52 -9.10
CA ILE A 488 30.78 3.77 -7.93
C ILE A 488 31.61 4.15 -6.71
N ASP A 489 31.10 5.06 -5.89
CA ASP A 489 31.63 5.31 -4.56
C ASP A 489 30.76 4.55 -3.55
N ILE A 490 31.28 3.46 -2.99
CA ILE A 490 30.46 2.61 -2.14
C ILE A 490 30.10 3.29 -0.81
N ILE A 491 30.91 4.25 -0.35
CA ILE A 491 30.64 4.97 0.90
C ILE A 491 29.49 5.95 0.68
N GLU A 492 29.53 6.72 -0.41
CA GLU A 492 28.43 7.57 -0.83
C GLU A 492 27.13 6.78 -1.02
N ALA A 493 27.20 5.62 -1.70
CA ALA A 493 26.04 4.77 -1.91
C ALA A 493 25.41 4.26 -0.59
N ILE A 494 26.23 3.94 0.43
CA ILE A 494 25.74 3.56 1.75
C ILE A 494 25.08 4.75 2.46
N GLN A 495 25.69 5.94 2.39
CA GLN A 495 25.14 7.16 2.99
C GLN A 495 23.79 7.50 2.38
N VAL A 496 23.71 7.58 1.04
CA VAL A 496 22.47 7.83 0.28
C VAL A 496 21.41 6.78 0.59
N TYR A 497 21.78 5.51 0.75
CA TYR A 497 20.85 4.45 1.15
C TYR A 497 20.18 4.74 2.50
N TYR A 498 20.96 5.17 3.51
CA TYR A 498 20.40 5.48 4.84
C TYR A 498 19.64 6.80 4.87
N GLU A 499 20.13 7.83 4.17
CA GLU A 499 19.44 9.13 4.03
C GLU A 499 18.05 8.96 3.41
N LEU A 500 17.92 8.10 2.39
CA LEU A 500 16.67 7.87 1.67
C LEU A 500 15.90 6.64 2.16
N ASN A 501 16.24 6.13 3.34
CA ASN A 501 15.61 4.98 4.01
C ASN A 501 15.39 3.75 3.08
N GLY A 502 16.37 3.49 2.20
CA GLY A 502 16.33 2.38 1.26
C GLY A 502 15.32 2.51 0.11
N ASN A 503 14.84 3.71 -0.20
CA ASN A 503 13.98 3.96 -1.36
C ASN A 503 14.78 3.93 -2.67
N TRP A 504 14.80 2.77 -3.35
CA TRP A 504 15.60 2.55 -4.57
C TRP A 504 15.28 3.49 -5.73
N ILE A 505 14.05 4.03 -5.81
CA ILE A 505 13.66 4.98 -6.85
C ILE A 505 14.33 6.34 -6.58
N LEU A 506 14.27 6.83 -5.34
CA LEU A 506 14.92 8.08 -4.95
C LEU A 506 16.45 7.94 -5.01
N ILE A 507 17.00 6.80 -4.58
CA ILE A 507 18.43 6.50 -4.70
C ILE A 507 18.87 6.58 -6.17
N SER A 508 18.11 6.00 -7.10
CA SER A 508 18.41 6.09 -8.54
C SER A 508 18.36 7.52 -9.08
N ARG A 509 17.53 8.41 -8.49
CA ARG A 509 17.51 9.83 -8.87
C ARG A 509 18.71 10.60 -8.30
N ARG A 510 19.15 10.23 -7.10
CA ARG A 510 20.30 10.85 -6.43
C ARG A 510 21.63 10.44 -7.07
N MET A 511 21.73 9.21 -7.55
CA MET A 511 22.90 8.65 -8.23
C MET A 511 22.53 8.21 -9.67
N PRO A 512 22.20 9.14 -10.58
CA PRO A 512 21.62 8.83 -11.89
C PRO A 512 22.55 8.05 -12.82
N GLN A 513 23.85 8.05 -12.56
CA GLN A 513 24.82 7.23 -13.30
C GLN A 513 24.69 5.72 -12.99
N PHE A 514 24.02 5.36 -11.89
CA PHE A 514 23.83 3.97 -11.47
C PHE A 514 22.34 3.65 -11.34
N LYS A 515 21.94 2.48 -11.84
CA LYS A 515 20.60 1.95 -11.54
C LYS A 515 20.50 1.62 -10.05
N GLY A 516 19.38 1.93 -9.41
CA GLY A 516 19.15 1.61 -8.00
C GLY A 516 19.26 0.11 -7.69
N GLY A 517 18.92 -0.76 -8.65
CA GLY A 517 19.10 -2.20 -8.50
C GLY A 517 20.57 -2.63 -8.49
N TYR A 518 21.45 -1.95 -9.23
CA TYR A 518 22.89 -2.16 -9.18
C TYR A 518 23.48 -1.69 -7.83
N ILE A 519 23.01 -0.55 -7.32
CA ILE A 519 23.39 -0.07 -5.99
C ILE A 519 22.98 -1.11 -4.92
N ALA A 520 21.73 -1.59 -4.96
CA ALA A 520 21.26 -2.65 -4.06
C ALA A 520 22.13 -3.92 -4.14
N TYR A 521 22.55 -4.29 -5.35
CA TYR A 521 23.44 -5.43 -5.60
C TYR A 521 24.81 -5.26 -4.90
N ILE A 522 25.46 -4.11 -5.06
CA ILE A 522 26.78 -3.87 -4.43
C ILE A 522 26.64 -3.78 -2.91
N LEU A 523 25.61 -3.12 -2.38
CA LEU A 523 25.34 -3.09 -0.93
C LEU A 523 25.15 -4.50 -0.37
N TYR A 524 24.40 -5.36 -1.06
CA TYR A 524 24.25 -6.76 -0.68
C TYR A 524 25.57 -7.54 -0.72
N TYR A 525 26.40 -7.30 -1.73
CA TYR A 525 27.73 -7.89 -1.81
C TYR A 525 28.59 -7.51 -0.60
N VAL A 526 28.59 -6.23 -0.19
CA VAL A 526 29.31 -5.78 1.02
C VAL A 526 28.77 -6.51 2.25
N CYS A 527 27.45 -6.51 2.49
CA CYS A 527 26.83 -7.20 3.63
C CYS A 527 27.23 -8.68 3.71
N THR A 528 27.12 -9.40 2.59
CA THR A 528 27.37 -10.84 2.56
C THR A 528 28.84 -11.19 2.62
N SER A 529 29.71 -10.30 2.15
CA SER A 529 31.16 -10.50 2.24
C SER A 529 31.68 -10.21 3.63
N LEU A 530 31.06 -9.30 4.38
CA LEU A 530 31.38 -9.01 5.79
C LEU A 530 30.93 -10.14 6.73
N LYS A 531 29.79 -10.77 6.46
CA LYS A 531 29.31 -11.92 7.24
C LYS A 531 30.06 -13.20 6.84
N LYS A 532 30.43 -14.05 7.82
CA LYS A 532 30.92 -15.43 7.58
C LYS A 532 29.80 -16.39 7.13
N THR A 533 28.86 -15.93 6.33
CA THR A 533 27.77 -16.77 5.81
C THR A 533 28.25 -17.58 4.63
N ARG A 534 27.99 -18.90 4.65
CA ARG A 534 28.18 -19.74 3.47
C ARG A 534 27.26 -19.25 2.37
N ARG A 535 27.84 -18.80 1.25
CA ARG A 535 27.05 -18.46 0.06
C ARG A 535 26.35 -19.72 -0.43
N THR A 536 25.03 -19.63 -0.58
CA THR A 536 24.24 -20.69 -1.20
C THR A 536 24.61 -20.77 -2.68
N LYS A 537 25.04 -21.95 -3.15
CA LYS A 537 25.44 -22.18 -4.56
C LYS A 537 24.30 -22.02 -5.58
N THR A 538 23.08 -21.74 -5.13
CA THR A 538 21.88 -21.67 -5.97
C THR A 538 21.74 -20.37 -6.76
N TRP A 539 22.49 -19.31 -6.40
CA TRP A 539 22.45 -18.01 -7.07
C TRP A 539 23.86 -17.53 -7.37
N SER A 540 24.15 -17.29 -8.65
CA SER A 540 25.36 -16.62 -9.11
C SER A 540 25.29 -15.11 -8.87
N MET A 541 26.44 -14.45 -8.84
CA MET A 541 26.50 -13.00 -8.65
C MET A 541 25.81 -12.24 -9.80
N GLN A 542 25.91 -12.74 -11.02
CA GLN A 542 25.26 -12.16 -12.19
C GLN A 542 23.73 -12.29 -12.13
N GLU A 543 23.19 -13.45 -11.69
CA GLU A 543 21.74 -13.62 -11.48
C GLU A 543 21.21 -12.66 -10.41
N LEU A 544 21.98 -12.43 -9.34
CA LEU A 544 21.60 -11.49 -8.27
C LEU A 544 21.58 -10.04 -8.77
N ARG A 545 22.58 -9.64 -9.54
CA ARG A 545 22.62 -8.31 -10.17
C ARG A 545 21.43 -8.13 -11.10
N PHE A 546 21.20 -9.09 -12.00
CA PHE A 546 20.09 -9.08 -12.95
C PHE A 546 18.74 -8.96 -12.24
N LEU A 547 18.50 -9.80 -11.23
CA LEU A 547 17.29 -9.79 -10.39
C LEU A 547 16.97 -8.38 -9.87
N LEU A 548 17.97 -7.71 -9.29
CA LEU A 548 17.79 -6.44 -8.60
C LEU A 548 17.62 -5.29 -9.58
N GLU A 549 18.44 -5.22 -10.63
CA GLU A 549 18.30 -4.20 -11.68
C GLU A 549 16.92 -4.27 -12.34
N LYS A 550 16.53 -5.44 -12.85
CA LYS A 550 15.23 -5.60 -13.52
C LYS A 550 14.06 -5.31 -12.60
N ARG A 551 14.17 -5.65 -11.31
CA ARG A 551 13.11 -5.37 -10.35
C ARG A 551 12.93 -3.88 -10.10
N VAL A 552 14.03 -3.13 -9.95
CA VAL A 552 13.98 -1.67 -9.78
C VAL A 552 13.51 -0.98 -11.05
N ASP A 553 13.82 -1.53 -12.23
CA ASP A 553 13.25 -1.13 -13.52
C ASP A 553 11.75 -1.46 -13.66
N GLY A 554 11.12 -2.00 -12.61
CA GLY A 554 9.69 -2.27 -12.53
C GLY A 554 9.23 -3.55 -13.22
N LEU A 555 10.14 -4.46 -13.61
CA LEU A 555 9.71 -5.74 -14.18
C LEU A 555 8.93 -6.56 -13.14
N PRO A 556 7.81 -7.19 -13.54
CA PRO A 556 7.11 -8.19 -12.74
C PRO A 556 8.01 -9.38 -12.37
N VAL A 557 7.76 -9.98 -11.21
CA VAL A 557 8.52 -11.15 -10.71
C VAL A 557 8.42 -12.34 -11.67
N GLN A 558 7.27 -12.54 -12.30
CA GLN A 558 7.08 -13.61 -13.28
C GLN A 558 8.02 -13.44 -14.47
N GLU A 559 8.15 -12.23 -15.02
CA GLU A 559 9.05 -11.98 -16.16
C GLU A 559 10.51 -12.20 -15.80
N ILE A 560 10.93 -11.74 -14.62
CA ILE A 560 12.30 -11.97 -14.12
C ILE A 560 12.56 -13.47 -13.97
N SER A 561 11.58 -14.22 -13.47
CA SER A 561 11.65 -15.68 -13.33
C SER A 561 11.84 -16.37 -14.66
N ASP A 562 11.06 -15.98 -15.66
CA ASP A 562 11.10 -16.59 -16.98
C ASP A 562 12.43 -16.27 -17.68
N LEU A 563 13.00 -15.07 -17.47
CA LEU A 563 14.34 -14.69 -17.96
C LEU A 563 15.48 -15.41 -17.23
N LEU A 564 15.25 -15.81 -15.97
CA LEU A 564 16.20 -16.56 -15.14
C LEU A 564 16.00 -18.08 -15.24
N ALA A 565 15.34 -18.58 -16.29
CA ALA A 565 15.10 -19.98 -16.76
C ALA A 565 14.96 -21.12 -15.73
N ASN A 566 15.89 -21.22 -14.78
CA ASN A 566 15.97 -22.19 -13.69
C ASN A 566 15.49 -21.64 -12.33
N LYS A 567 14.86 -20.47 -12.29
CA LYS A 567 14.35 -19.86 -11.06
C LYS A 567 12.84 -19.71 -11.18
N SER A 568 12.10 -20.17 -10.17
CA SER A 568 10.65 -19.97 -10.10
C SER A 568 10.28 -18.57 -9.57
N PRO A 569 9.06 -18.08 -9.82
CA PRO A 569 8.67 -16.73 -9.38
C PRO A 569 8.75 -16.57 -7.87
N LYS A 570 8.41 -17.64 -7.14
CA LYS A 570 8.55 -17.70 -5.68
C LYS A 570 10.01 -17.60 -5.25
N GLN A 571 10.94 -18.26 -5.93
CA GLN A 571 12.37 -18.18 -5.62
C GLN A 571 12.92 -16.77 -5.88
N VAL A 572 12.52 -16.14 -7.00
CA VAL A 572 12.84 -14.76 -7.35
C VAL A 572 12.36 -13.79 -6.25
N ASP A 573 11.08 -13.87 -5.88
CA ASP A 573 10.49 -13.00 -4.85
C ASP A 573 11.16 -13.20 -3.48
N THR A 574 11.32 -14.47 -3.07
CA THR A 574 11.96 -14.84 -1.81
C THR A 574 13.40 -14.32 -1.77
N LYS A 575 14.16 -14.48 -2.86
CA LYS A 575 15.56 -14.05 -2.90
C LYS A 575 15.66 -12.53 -2.85
N ARG A 576 14.80 -11.81 -3.58
CA ARG A 576 14.72 -10.34 -3.52
C ARG A 576 14.46 -9.86 -2.10
N THR A 577 13.42 -10.38 -1.44
CA THR A 577 13.13 -10.00 -0.06
C THR A 577 14.32 -10.30 0.86
N GLN A 578 14.93 -11.48 0.74
CA GLN A 578 16.11 -11.85 1.53
C GLN A 578 17.24 -10.82 1.36
N ILE A 579 17.51 -10.37 0.13
CA ILE A 579 18.53 -9.37 -0.17
C ILE A 579 18.20 -8.05 0.54
N TYR A 580 17.00 -7.50 0.34
CA TYR A 580 16.61 -6.22 0.94
C TYR A 580 16.59 -6.27 2.46
N THR A 581 16.09 -7.36 3.05
CA THR A 581 16.16 -7.58 4.49
C THR A 581 17.60 -7.67 4.97
N THR A 582 18.49 -8.34 4.23
CA THR A 582 19.92 -8.42 4.58
C THR A 582 20.58 -7.04 4.61
N ILE A 583 20.32 -6.19 3.61
CA ILE A 583 20.85 -4.82 3.56
C ILE A 583 20.29 -4.01 4.72
N ARG A 584 18.95 -3.99 4.89
CA ARG A 584 18.25 -3.21 5.94
C ARG A 584 18.72 -3.55 7.35
N THR A 585 18.94 -4.84 7.61
CA THR A 585 19.27 -5.33 8.96
C THR A 585 20.77 -5.47 9.20
N SER A 586 21.64 -5.09 8.26
CA SER A 586 23.08 -5.27 8.42
C SER A 586 23.70 -4.15 9.27
N PRO A 587 24.12 -4.41 10.52
CA PRO A 587 24.79 -3.38 11.33
C PRO A 587 26.14 -2.98 10.73
N TYR A 588 26.77 -3.89 10.00
CA TYR A 588 28.10 -3.69 9.44
C TYR A 588 28.15 -2.67 8.31
N LEU A 589 27.04 -2.35 7.64
CA LEU A 589 27.07 -1.36 6.55
C LEU A 589 27.37 0.06 7.09
N LYS A 590 26.69 0.48 8.16
CA LYS A 590 26.97 1.76 8.82
C LYS A 590 28.40 1.82 9.35
N GLN A 591 28.85 0.74 10.01
CA GLN A 591 30.21 0.66 10.53
C GLN A 591 31.27 0.70 9.41
N PHE A 592 31.02 0.01 8.29
CA PHE A 592 31.88 0.03 7.13
C PHE A 592 32.00 1.43 6.53
N ALA A 593 30.87 2.14 6.38
CA ALA A 593 30.86 3.52 5.92
C ALA A 593 31.51 4.51 6.90
N ALA A 594 31.40 4.28 8.20
CA ALA A 594 32.06 5.11 9.20
C ALA A 594 33.59 4.88 9.24
N PHE A 595 34.03 3.64 9.01
CA PHE A 595 35.44 3.26 9.00
C PHE A 595 36.19 3.84 7.79
N PHE A 596 35.54 3.87 6.63
CA PHE A 596 36.10 4.44 5.40
C PHE A 596 35.45 5.76 5.06
N GLN A 597 36.18 6.88 5.15
CA GLN A 597 35.64 8.20 4.81
C GLN A 597 35.40 8.40 3.30
N LYS A 598 36.19 7.73 2.46
CA LYS A 598 36.12 7.81 0.99
C LYS A 598 36.68 6.55 0.35
N CYS A 599 36.21 6.20 -0.84
CA CYS A 599 36.80 5.14 -1.66
C CYS A 599 38.00 5.63 -2.48
N ASP A 600 39.01 4.77 -2.62
CA ASP A 600 40.06 4.93 -3.62
C ASP A 600 39.55 4.41 -4.97
N LYS A 601 39.00 5.33 -5.77
CA LYS A 601 38.40 5.02 -7.07
C LYS A 601 39.42 5.13 -8.22
N GLU A 602 40.58 5.74 -7.97
CA GLU A 602 41.53 6.08 -9.01
C GLU A 602 42.23 4.82 -9.53
N GLY A 603 42.13 4.57 -10.83
CA GLY A 603 42.66 3.34 -11.45
C GLY A 603 41.89 2.06 -11.12
N ALA A 604 40.77 2.15 -10.38
CA ALA A 604 39.93 1.00 -10.12
C ALA A 604 39.22 0.52 -11.40
N THR A 605 38.91 -0.78 -11.44
CA THR A 605 38.20 -1.42 -12.55
C THR A 605 37.07 -2.29 -12.02
N TYR A 606 36.10 -2.60 -12.86
CA TYR A 606 35.07 -3.58 -12.56
C TYR A 606 35.52 -4.99 -12.93
N ASP A 607 35.18 -5.99 -12.12
CA ASP A 607 35.29 -7.40 -12.48
C ASP A 607 34.13 -7.84 -13.41
N ASP A 608 34.13 -9.12 -13.82
CA ASP A 608 33.09 -9.70 -14.68
C ASP A 608 31.67 -9.73 -14.05
N ASN A 609 31.57 -9.42 -12.75
CA ASN A 609 30.31 -9.30 -12.02
C ASN A 609 29.90 -7.82 -11.83
N GLY A 610 30.72 -6.87 -12.25
CA GLY A 610 30.52 -5.45 -12.00
C GLY A 610 30.87 -5.04 -10.59
N ILE A 611 31.76 -5.75 -9.91
CA ILE A 611 32.24 -5.42 -8.56
C ILE A 611 33.51 -4.57 -8.69
N PRO A 612 33.60 -3.41 -8.02
CA PRO A 612 34.83 -2.60 -8.03
C PRO A 612 36.02 -3.35 -7.44
N SER A 613 37.17 -3.28 -8.11
CA SER A 613 38.42 -3.94 -7.70
C SER A 613 38.93 -3.46 -6.33
N TYR A 614 38.67 -2.21 -5.97
CA TYR A 614 39.04 -1.65 -4.66
C TYR A 614 38.23 -2.25 -3.49
N LEU A 615 37.06 -2.84 -3.77
CA LEU A 615 36.11 -3.22 -2.72
C LEU A 615 36.56 -4.44 -1.91
N GLY A 616 37.19 -5.42 -2.57
CA GLY A 616 37.74 -6.61 -1.91
C GLY A 616 38.78 -6.26 -0.83
N PRO A 617 39.84 -5.50 -1.16
CA PRO A 617 40.83 -5.02 -0.20
C PRO A 617 40.21 -4.24 0.97
N MET A 618 39.23 -3.36 0.71
CA MET A 618 38.52 -2.63 1.78
C MET A 618 37.77 -3.58 2.72
N ILE A 619 37.07 -4.58 2.18
CA ILE A 619 36.35 -5.58 2.98
C ILE A 619 37.32 -6.36 3.89
N GLU A 620 38.47 -6.81 3.37
CA GLU A 620 39.44 -7.57 4.16
C GLU A 620 40.09 -6.71 5.25
N ARG A 621 40.45 -5.44 4.94
CA ARG A 621 40.97 -4.50 5.93
C ARG A 621 39.96 -4.22 7.05
N PHE A 622 38.69 -4.06 6.72
CA PHE A 622 37.66 -3.86 7.73
C PHE A 622 37.43 -5.10 8.60
N LYS A 623 37.45 -6.30 8.00
CA LYS A 623 37.36 -7.57 8.75
C LYS A 623 38.54 -7.78 9.70
N SER A 624 39.76 -7.38 9.33
CA SER A 624 40.90 -7.51 10.23
C SER A 624 40.75 -6.62 11.45
N GLU A 625 40.20 -5.42 11.29
CA GLU A 625 40.02 -4.49 12.39
C GLU A 625 38.89 -4.92 13.35
N ILE A 626 37.73 -5.32 12.83
CA ILE A 626 36.60 -5.72 13.69
C ILE A 626 36.94 -6.95 14.53
N ARG A 627 37.73 -7.88 14.01
CA ARG A 627 38.18 -9.08 14.77
C ARG A 627 39.14 -8.77 15.91
N VAL A 628 39.67 -7.55 15.99
CA VAL A 628 40.49 -7.11 17.14
C VAL A 628 39.60 -6.55 18.25
N ILE A 629 38.39 -6.09 17.90
CA ILE A 629 37.43 -5.48 18.82
C ILE A 629 36.50 -6.56 19.44
N GLU A 630 36.21 -7.63 18.70
CA GLU A 630 35.56 -8.87 19.19
C GLU A 630 36.56 -9.82 19.86
#